data_AF-A0A383EER3-F1
#
_entry.id   AF-A0A383EER3-F1
#
_cell.length_a   1.000
_cell.length_b   1.000
_cell.length_c   1.000
_cell.angle_alpha   90.00
_cell.angle_beta   90.00
_cell.angle_gamma   90.00
#
_symmetry.space_group_name_H-M   'P 1'
#
loop_
_entity.id
_entity.type
_entity.pdbx_description
1 polymer ?
#
loop_
_entity_poly.entity_id
_entity_poly.type
_entity_poly.pdbx_seq_one_letter_code
_entity_poly.pdbx_strand_id
1 'polypeptide(L)'
;DVDSAVDSTDVLTKEMLVNTLPDKRFRRHVTDEILDLVNSETDSDLRRVFRDNALTYTSVLMQGRHSLSAYVNAVKFASHRLMGDINSMAYKKVFVDRHAAMVAKGYTSSYIASFANNYANNPLVVNILERAVVPTHILNAGVYQEAINTQAELMRNANSEMVRQKAAESLLINLKAPESTKIALDVSYGQSGMIEDLRATTKALAQQQVKLIREGISSAKDIAHSEIIAN
;
A
#
# COMPACT_ATOMS: atom_id res chain seq x y z
N ASP A 1 41.99 5.86 10.54
CA ASP A 1 40.65 5.56 11.06
C ASP A 1 39.71 6.72 10.81
N VAL A 2 39.19 6.77 9.59
CA VAL A 2 38.07 7.65 9.26
C VAL A 2 36.84 6.85 9.65
N ASP A 3 36.31 7.21 10.80
CA ASP A 3 35.03 6.78 11.34
C ASP A 3 33.95 7.12 10.30
N SER A 4 33.66 6.16 9.42
CA SER A 4 32.57 6.26 8.46
C SER A 4 31.29 6.16 9.25
N ALA A 5 30.76 7.32 9.63
CA ALA A 5 29.37 7.49 9.99
C ALA A 5 28.54 6.81 8.89
N VAL A 6 28.10 5.58 9.19
CA VAL A 6 27.16 4.83 8.36
C VAL A 6 25.97 5.74 8.22
N ASP A 7 25.76 6.21 7.00
CA ASP A 7 24.72 7.14 6.61
C ASP A 7 23.40 6.63 7.20
N SER A 8 22.85 7.34 8.19
CA SER A 8 21.69 6.88 8.98
C SER A 8 20.45 6.60 8.13
N THR A 9 20.47 7.08 6.90
CA THR A 9 19.53 6.84 5.82
C THR A 9 19.57 5.42 5.28
N ASP A 10 20.67 4.66 5.43
CA ASP A 10 20.84 3.40 4.73
C ASP A 10 20.16 2.19 5.41
N VAL A 11 20.00 2.27 6.73
CA VAL A 11 19.47 1.18 7.57
C VAL A 11 17.98 1.39 7.84
N LEU A 12 17.18 0.33 7.77
CA LEU A 12 15.78 0.39 8.19
C LEU A 12 15.71 0.48 9.71
N THR A 13 15.21 1.61 10.23
CA THR A 13 14.98 1.78 11.66
C THR A 13 13.56 1.37 12.08
N LYS A 14 13.41 1.02 13.35
CA LYS A 14 12.11 0.67 13.94
C LYS A 14 11.09 1.79 13.79
N GLU A 15 11.52 3.02 14.01
CA GLU A 15 10.67 4.21 13.93
C GLU A 15 10.15 4.44 12.51
N MET A 16 11.02 4.31 11.50
CA MET A 16 10.63 4.43 10.08
C MET A 16 9.54 3.41 9.72
N LEU A 17 9.68 2.16 10.14
CA LEU A 17 8.68 1.14 9.85
C LEU A 17 7.39 1.37 10.64
N VAL A 18 7.46 1.73 11.92
CA VAL A 18 6.27 1.98 12.77
C VAL A 18 5.44 3.15 12.24
N ASN A 19 6.08 4.20 11.74
CA ASN A 19 5.42 5.41 11.24
C ASN A 19 4.73 5.20 9.89
N THR A 20 5.19 4.24 9.08
CA THR A 20 4.63 3.93 7.76
C THR A 20 3.55 2.86 7.79
N LEU A 21 3.43 2.10 8.89
CA LEU A 21 2.42 1.05 9.02
C LEU A 21 0.98 1.61 9.17
N PRO A 22 0.02 1.09 8.38
CA PRO A 22 -1.34 1.64 8.31
C PRO A 22 -2.22 1.33 9.53
N ASP A 23 -1.96 0.23 10.25
CA ASP A 23 -2.76 -0.21 11.42
C ASP A 23 -1.87 -0.38 12.66
N LYS A 24 -2.37 0.05 13.82
CA LYS A 24 -1.74 -0.10 15.14
C LYS A 24 -1.45 -1.56 15.48
N ARG A 25 -2.20 -2.53 14.94
CA ARG A 25 -1.96 -3.97 15.14
C ARG A 25 -0.60 -4.42 14.61
N PHE A 26 -0.12 -3.85 13.50
CA PHE A 26 1.17 -4.23 12.93
C PHE A 26 2.35 -3.66 13.72
N ARG A 27 2.18 -2.50 14.37
CA ARG A 27 3.24 -1.86 15.18
C ARG A 27 3.74 -2.74 16.32
N ARG A 28 2.86 -3.56 16.91
CA ARG A 28 3.21 -4.53 17.96
C ARG A 28 4.06 -5.70 17.46
N HIS A 29 4.03 -5.96 16.16
CA HIS A 29 4.75 -7.06 15.53
C HIS A 29 6.06 -6.61 14.90
N VAL A 30 6.46 -5.34 15.05
CA VAL A 30 7.77 -4.85 14.63
C VAL A 30 8.82 -5.34 15.64
N THR A 31 9.39 -6.50 15.35
CA THR A 31 10.48 -7.12 16.10
C THR A 31 11.83 -6.80 15.44
N ASP A 32 12.91 -6.93 16.21
CA ASP A 32 14.26 -6.71 15.71
C ASP A 32 14.61 -7.72 14.61
N GLU A 33 14.10 -8.97 14.70
CA GLU A 33 14.22 -9.98 13.64
C GLU A 33 13.68 -9.52 12.27
N ILE A 34 12.62 -8.70 12.26
CA ILE A 34 12.06 -8.17 11.00
C ILE A 34 12.95 -7.07 10.43
N LEU A 35 13.55 -6.26 11.30
CA LEU A 35 14.50 -5.23 10.88
C LEU A 35 15.78 -5.89 10.35
N ASP A 36 16.26 -6.94 11.02
CA ASP A 36 17.42 -7.73 10.62
C ASP A 36 17.20 -8.40 9.26
N LEU A 37 15.98 -8.80 8.91
CA LEU A 37 15.71 -9.41 7.61
C LEU A 37 15.98 -8.44 6.43
N VAL A 38 15.78 -7.14 6.65
CA VAL A 38 16.08 -6.08 5.68
C VAL A 38 17.53 -5.63 5.80
N ASN A 39 18.02 -5.45 7.02
CA ASN A 39 19.35 -4.90 7.30
C ASN A 39 20.49 -5.93 7.08
N SER A 40 20.18 -7.23 7.07
CA SER A 40 21.14 -8.32 6.81
C SER A 40 21.64 -8.36 5.36
N GLU A 41 21.03 -7.60 4.44
CA GLU A 41 21.56 -7.50 3.09
C GLU A 41 22.91 -6.80 3.12
N THR A 42 23.96 -7.46 2.60
CA THR A 42 25.34 -6.96 2.71
C THR A 42 25.66 -5.84 1.74
N ASP A 43 24.93 -5.79 0.63
CA ASP A 43 25.06 -4.73 -0.37
C ASP A 43 24.23 -3.50 0.05
N SER A 44 24.93 -2.37 0.20
CA SER A 44 24.39 -1.06 0.62
C SER A 44 23.28 -0.58 -0.33
N ASP A 45 23.48 -0.69 -1.65
CA ASP A 45 22.49 -0.23 -2.63
C ASP A 45 21.25 -1.11 -2.64
N LEU A 46 21.43 -2.43 -2.50
CA LEU A 46 20.33 -3.39 -2.38
C LEU A 46 19.54 -3.17 -1.10
N ARG A 47 20.22 -2.93 0.02
CA ARG A 47 19.60 -2.63 1.31
C ARG A 47 18.76 -1.37 1.23
N ARG A 48 19.25 -0.32 0.57
CA ARG A 48 18.48 0.89 0.30
C ARG A 48 17.20 0.61 -0.48
N VAL A 49 17.31 -0.11 -1.59
CA VAL A 49 16.15 -0.48 -2.41
C VAL A 49 15.13 -1.28 -1.59
N PHE A 50 15.59 -2.23 -0.77
CA PHE A 50 14.70 -3.03 0.07
C PHE A 50 13.99 -2.20 1.14
N ARG A 51 14.72 -1.31 1.82
CA ARG A 51 14.16 -0.39 2.81
C ARG A 51 13.09 0.49 2.18
N ASP A 52 13.39 1.13 1.04
CA ASP A 52 12.47 2.05 0.38
C ASP A 52 11.22 1.31 -0.12
N ASN A 53 11.39 0.10 -0.68
CA ASN A 53 10.27 -0.76 -1.06
C ASN A 53 9.42 -1.19 0.15
N ALA A 54 10.06 -1.53 1.28
CA ALA A 54 9.36 -1.96 2.49
C ALA A 54 8.51 -0.84 3.11
N LEU A 55 8.93 0.42 2.98
CA LEU A 55 8.19 1.59 3.45
C LEU A 55 7.07 1.99 2.48
N THR A 56 7.31 1.88 1.17
CA THR A 56 6.41 2.34 0.11
C THR A 56 5.19 1.43 -0.05
N TYR A 57 5.36 0.10 0.05
CA TYR A 57 4.28 -0.86 -0.22
C TYR A 57 3.46 -1.23 1.01
N THR A 58 3.58 -0.48 2.11
CA THR A 58 2.84 -0.72 3.37
C THR A 58 1.32 -0.69 3.17
N SER A 59 0.82 0.03 2.18
CA SER A 59 -0.60 0.02 1.79
C SER A 59 -1.12 -1.36 1.35
N VAL A 60 -0.26 -2.27 0.89
CA VAL A 60 -0.64 -3.66 0.54
C VAL A 60 -1.12 -4.43 1.78
N LEU A 61 -0.62 -4.10 2.98
CA LEU A 61 -1.05 -4.73 4.23
C LEU A 61 -2.52 -4.45 4.57
N MET A 62 -3.12 -3.40 3.99
CA MET A 62 -4.55 -3.11 4.15
C MET A 62 -5.42 -4.06 3.32
N GLN A 63 -4.86 -4.64 2.26
CA GLN A 63 -5.55 -5.49 1.29
C GLN A 63 -5.26 -6.97 1.62
N GLY A 64 -5.79 -7.47 2.75
CA GLY A 64 -5.75 -8.89 3.09
C GLY A 64 -5.45 -9.20 4.56
N ARG A 65 -5.43 -10.50 4.92
CA ARG A 65 -4.99 -11.00 6.23
C ARG A 65 -3.56 -11.52 6.14
N HIS A 66 -2.59 -10.61 6.05
CA HIS A 66 -1.17 -10.96 5.97
C HIS A 66 -0.44 -10.59 7.26
N SER A 67 0.52 -11.42 7.68
CA SER A 67 1.42 -11.08 8.80
C SER A 67 2.50 -10.10 8.32
N LEU A 68 3.05 -9.33 9.26
CA LEU A 68 4.15 -8.41 8.96
C LEU A 68 5.40 -9.18 8.46
N SER A 69 5.68 -10.35 9.03
CA SER A 69 6.77 -11.22 8.59
C SER A 69 6.57 -11.72 7.15
N ALA A 70 5.35 -12.08 6.76
CA ALA A 70 5.05 -12.49 5.38
C ALA A 70 5.22 -11.33 4.41
N TYR A 71 4.85 -10.11 4.82
CA TYR A 71 5.05 -8.90 4.02
C TYR A 71 6.52 -8.60 3.76
N VAL A 72 7.37 -8.57 4.80
CA VAL A 72 8.79 -8.25 4.59
C VAL A 72 9.48 -9.31 3.73
N ASN A 73 9.16 -10.59 3.89
CA ASN A 73 9.62 -11.66 3.00
C ASN A 73 9.13 -11.47 1.55
N ALA A 74 7.88 -11.05 1.36
CA ALA A 74 7.33 -10.77 0.04
C ALA A 74 8.00 -9.58 -0.64
N VAL A 75 8.30 -8.51 0.11
CA VAL A 75 9.05 -7.35 -0.39
C VAL A 75 10.47 -7.75 -0.80
N LYS A 76 11.18 -8.53 0.03
CA LYS A 76 12.53 -9.02 -0.30
C LYS A 76 12.50 -9.88 -1.57
N PHE A 77 11.52 -10.79 -1.68
CA PHE A 77 11.33 -11.61 -2.88
C PHE A 77 11.04 -10.78 -4.13
N ALA A 78 10.10 -9.84 -4.05
CA ALA A 78 9.74 -8.96 -5.15
C ALA A 78 10.93 -8.10 -5.60
N SER A 79 11.75 -7.63 -4.64
CA SER A 79 12.92 -6.82 -4.96
C SER A 79 13.99 -7.63 -5.71
N HIS A 80 14.28 -8.87 -5.30
CA HIS A 80 15.15 -9.76 -6.07
C HIS A 80 14.60 -10.05 -7.49
N ARG A 81 13.27 -10.20 -7.62
CA ARG A 81 12.60 -10.37 -8.93
C ARG A 81 12.79 -9.15 -9.83
N LEU A 82 12.69 -7.94 -9.28
CA LEU A 82 12.90 -6.69 -10.02
C LEU A 82 14.36 -6.50 -10.45
N MET A 83 15.31 -7.07 -9.70
CA MET A 83 16.74 -7.08 -10.04
C MET A 83 17.10 -8.11 -11.13
N GLY A 84 16.12 -8.91 -11.60
CA GLY A 84 16.31 -9.88 -12.67
C GLY A 84 16.52 -11.32 -12.20
N ASP A 85 16.44 -11.61 -10.90
CA ASP A 85 16.48 -13.00 -10.43
C ASP A 85 15.25 -13.78 -10.93
N ILE A 86 15.48 -15.02 -11.35
CA ILE A 86 14.40 -15.99 -11.58
C ILE A 86 13.78 -16.42 -10.25
N ASN A 87 12.51 -16.88 -10.29
CA ASN A 87 11.74 -17.23 -9.07
C ASN A 87 12.51 -18.14 -8.11
N SER A 88 13.18 -19.17 -8.61
CA SER A 88 13.94 -20.12 -7.79
C SER A 88 15.12 -19.47 -7.05
N MET A 89 15.84 -18.55 -7.69
CA MET A 89 16.95 -17.83 -7.10
C MET A 89 16.48 -16.83 -6.05
N ALA A 90 15.46 -16.04 -6.36
CA ALA A 90 14.83 -15.13 -5.41
C ALA A 90 14.31 -15.88 -4.17
N TYR A 91 13.65 -17.03 -4.37
CA TYR A 91 13.14 -17.85 -3.27
C TYR A 91 14.25 -18.40 -2.37
N LYS A 92 15.37 -18.84 -2.97
CA LYS A 92 16.54 -19.33 -2.23
C LYS A 92 17.17 -18.23 -1.37
N LYS A 93 17.27 -17.00 -1.88
CA LYS A 93 17.85 -15.85 -1.15
C LYS A 93 16.95 -15.38 0.01
N VAL A 94 15.64 -15.45 -0.16
CA VAL A 94 14.68 -15.04 0.88
C VAL A 94 14.53 -16.10 1.96
N PHE A 95 14.43 -17.38 1.57
CA PHE A 95 14.14 -18.48 2.48
C PHE A 95 15.32 -19.46 2.59
N VAL A 96 16.48 -18.95 3.03
CA VAL A 96 17.75 -19.72 3.09
C VAL A 96 17.59 -20.99 3.94
N ASP A 97 17.07 -20.88 5.16
CA ASP A 97 16.90 -22.03 6.07
C ASP A 97 15.94 -23.07 5.52
N ARG A 98 14.81 -22.61 4.96
CA ARG A 98 13.82 -23.50 4.36
C ARG A 98 14.38 -24.20 3.14
N HIS A 99 15.15 -23.50 2.31
CA HIS A 99 15.84 -24.08 1.16
C HIS A 99 16.87 -25.11 1.61
N ALA A 100 17.69 -24.81 2.62
CA ALA A 100 18.66 -25.74 3.18
C ALA A 100 17.99 -27.01 3.72
N ALA A 101 16.87 -26.88 4.44
CA ALA A 101 16.10 -28.01 4.94
C ALA A 101 15.49 -28.87 3.81
N MET A 102 15.05 -28.26 2.71
CA MET A 102 14.53 -28.98 1.54
C MET A 102 15.63 -29.76 0.81
N VAL A 103 16.82 -29.19 0.70
CA VAL A 103 17.99 -29.86 0.12
C VAL A 103 18.44 -31.01 1.03
N ALA A 104 18.50 -30.81 2.34
CA ALA A 104 18.85 -31.85 3.30
C ALA A 104 17.87 -33.04 3.28
N LYS A 105 16.60 -32.79 2.96
CA LYS A 105 15.56 -33.82 2.76
C LYS A 105 15.67 -34.53 1.40
N GLY A 106 16.59 -34.14 0.53
CA GLY A 106 16.81 -34.75 -0.78
C GLY A 106 15.76 -34.37 -1.83
N TYR A 107 15.05 -33.24 -1.67
CA TYR A 107 14.12 -32.79 -2.70
C TYR A 107 14.84 -32.37 -3.98
N THR A 108 14.23 -32.67 -5.12
CA THR A 108 14.78 -32.31 -6.43
C THR A 108 14.68 -30.81 -6.67
N SER A 109 15.62 -30.26 -7.44
CA SER A 109 15.62 -28.84 -7.82
C SER A 109 14.33 -28.40 -8.51
N SER A 110 13.71 -29.29 -9.30
CA SER A 110 12.41 -29.05 -9.95
C SER A 110 11.28 -28.89 -8.92
N TYR A 111 11.26 -29.74 -7.90
CA TYR A 111 10.26 -29.65 -6.83
C TYR A 111 10.42 -28.37 -6.01
N ILE A 112 11.66 -27.97 -5.70
CA ILE A 112 11.96 -26.69 -5.03
C ILE A 112 11.51 -25.50 -5.89
N ALA A 113 11.75 -25.55 -7.21
CA ALA A 113 11.30 -24.50 -8.13
C ALA A 113 9.77 -24.36 -8.17
N SER A 114 9.02 -25.45 -7.97
CA SER A 114 7.55 -25.40 -7.86
C SER A 114 7.11 -24.54 -6.66
N PHE A 115 7.74 -24.66 -5.50
CA PHE A 115 7.45 -23.79 -4.35
C PHE A 115 7.74 -22.32 -4.64
N ALA A 116 8.84 -22.05 -5.35
CA ALA A 116 9.18 -20.69 -5.75
C ALA A 116 8.13 -20.08 -6.69
N ASN A 117 7.64 -20.86 -7.67
CA ASN A 117 6.57 -20.42 -8.57
C ASN A 117 5.25 -20.20 -7.83
N ASN A 118 4.88 -21.10 -6.91
CA ASN A 118 3.69 -20.93 -6.08
C ASN A 118 3.79 -19.68 -5.21
N TYR A 119 4.98 -19.39 -4.65
CA TYR A 119 5.19 -18.17 -3.87
C TYR A 119 5.11 -16.90 -4.72
N ALA A 120 5.66 -16.92 -5.95
CA ALA A 120 5.57 -15.80 -6.89
C ALA A 120 4.12 -15.45 -7.25
N ASN A 121 3.22 -16.44 -7.30
CA ASN A 121 1.80 -16.28 -7.59
C ASN A 121 0.94 -15.95 -6.36
N ASN A 122 1.53 -15.81 -5.17
CA ASN A 122 0.81 -15.44 -3.96
C ASN A 122 0.23 -14.01 -4.12
N PRO A 123 -1.06 -13.77 -3.79
CA PRO A 123 -1.68 -12.44 -3.88
C PRO A 123 -0.85 -11.31 -3.25
N LEU A 124 -0.19 -11.57 -2.13
CA LEU A 124 0.67 -10.58 -1.47
C LEU A 124 1.86 -10.16 -2.35
N VAL A 125 2.52 -11.12 -2.99
CA VAL A 125 3.67 -10.88 -3.87
C VAL A 125 3.22 -10.21 -5.16
N VAL A 126 2.11 -10.66 -5.73
CA VAL A 126 1.53 -10.07 -6.95
C VAL A 126 1.17 -8.60 -6.71
N ASN A 127 0.46 -8.28 -5.63
CA ASN A 127 0.10 -6.91 -5.29
C ASN A 127 1.32 -5.98 -5.06
N ILE A 128 2.42 -6.51 -4.55
CA ILE A 128 3.67 -5.76 -4.39
C ILE A 128 4.32 -5.52 -5.76
N LEU A 129 4.42 -6.56 -6.59
CA LEU A 129 4.98 -6.46 -7.94
C LEU A 129 4.17 -5.51 -8.83
N GLU A 130 2.84 -5.53 -8.74
CA GLU A 130 1.95 -4.60 -9.45
C GLU A 130 2.22 -3.13 -9.07
N ARG A 131 2.49 -2.86 -7.79
CA ARG A 131 2.86 -1.52 -7.33
C ARG A 131 4.28 -1.11 -7.70
N ALA A 132 5.17 -2.07 -7.87
CA ALA A 132 6.57 -1.83 -8.22
C ALA A 132 6.81 -1.67 -9.73
N VAL A 133 5.95 -2.26 -10.56
CA VAL A 133 5.98 -2.07 -12.01
C VAL A 133 5.40 -0.70 -12.34
N VAL A 134 6.16 0.12 -13.06
CA VAL A 134 5.62 1.35 -13.66
C VAL A 134 4.45 0.95 -14.56
N PRO A 135 3.23 1.49 -14.33
CA PRO A 135 2.07 1.12 -15.12
C PRO A 135 2.35 1.22 -16.61
N THR A 136 1.93 0.20 -17.37
CA THR A 136 2.25 0.09 -18.81
C THR A 136 1.75 1.29 -19.63
N HIS A 137 0.70 1.96 -19.18
CA HIS A 137 0.20 3.19 -19.81
C HIS A 137 1.14 4.40 -19.62
N ILE A 138 1.93 4.43 -18.54
CA ILE A 138 2.97 5.44 -18.32
C ILE A 138 4.20 5.10 -19.17
N LEU A 139 4.63 3.84 -19.17
CA LEU A 139 5.77 3.38 -19.99
C LEU A 139 5.53 3.60 -21.49
N ASN A 140 4.30 3.34 -21.94
CA ASN A 140 3.89 3.52 -23.33
C ASN A 140 3.19 4.87 -23.58
N ALA A 141 3.33 5.86 -22.68
CA ALA A 141 2.68 7.16 -22.85
C ALA A 141 3.08 7.84 -24.19
N GLY A 142 4.31 7.61 -24.66
CA GLY A 142 4.76 8.07 -25.98
C GLY A 142 4.00 7.41 -27.12
N VAL A 143 3.84 6.08 -27.11
CA VAL A 143 3.06 5.33 -28.10
C VAL A 143 1.58 5.68 -28.04
N TYR A 144 1.07 5.96 -26.83
CA TYR A 144 -0.30 6.43 -26.62
C TYR A 144 -0.52 7.82 -27.24
N GLN A 145 0.41 8.75 -27.06
CA GLN A 145 0.37 10.07 -27.69
C GLN A 145 0.51 9.96 -29.21
N GLU A 146 1.38 9.09 -29.70
CA GLU A 146 1.52 8.79 -31.12
C GLU A 146 0.21 8.26 -31.71
N ALA A 147 -0.44 7.32 -31.03
CA ALA A 147 -1.75 6.80 -31.43
C ALA A 147 -2.84 7.89 -31.46
N ILE A 148 -2.87 8.80 -30.48
CA ILE A 148 -3.78 9.97 -30.50
C ILE A 148 -3.51 10.84 -31.72
N ASN A 149 -2.24 11.11 -32.03
CA ASN A 149 -1.85 11.93 -33.18
C ASN A 149 -2.28 11.27 -34.51
N THR A 150 -2.05 9.96 -34.66
CA THR A 150 -2.50 9.20 -35.83
C THR A 150 -4.03 9.19 -35.96
N GLN A 151 -4.77 9.03 -34.86
CA GLN A 151 -6.24 9.12 -34.88
C GLN A 151 -6.71 10.53 -35.24
N ALA A 152 -6.04 11.57 -34.74
CA ALA A 152 -6.35 12.96 -35.09
C ALA A 152 -6.08 13.26 -36.58
N GLU A 153 -5.04 12.66 -37.16
CA GLU A 153 -4.74 12.75 -38.59
C GLU A 153 -5.79 12.01 -39.42
N LEU A 154 -6.15 10.78 -39.06
CA LEU A 154 -7.21 10.01 -39.73
C LEU A 154 -8.57 10.73 -39.66
N MET A 155 -8.89 11.36 -38.53
CA MET A 155 -10.11 12.15 -38.39
C MET A 155 -10.16 13.34 -39.37
N ARG A 156 -9.04 14.02 -39.61
CA ARG A 156 -8.99 15.22 -40.48
C ARG A 156 -8.82 14.89 -41.96
N ASN A 157 -8.01 13.87 -42.28
CA ASN A 157 -7.49 13.67 -43.63
C ASN A 157 -7.96 12.37 -44.30
N ALA A 158 -8.62 11.44 -43.60
CA ALA A 158 -9.05 10.19 -44.23
C ALA A 158 -10.13 10.42 -45.29
N ASN A 159 -10.03 9.69 -46.41
CA ASN A 159 -10.98 9.76 -47.53
C ASN A 159 -12.35 9.15 -47.20
N SER A 160 -12.42 8.23 -46.25
CA SER A 160 -13.66 7.56 -45.84
C SER A 160 -14.30 8.26 -44.66
N GLU A 161 -15.55 8.71 -44.82
CA GLU A 161 -16.35 9.29 -43.74
C GLU A 161 -16.51 8.36 -42.55
N MET A 162 -16.61 7.05 -42.79
CA MET A 162 -16.69 6.04 -41.73
C MET A 162 -15.39 5.97 -40.92
N VAL A 163 -14.22 6.11 -41.56
CA VAL A 163 -12.92 6.13 -40.85
C VAL A 163 -12.78 7.42 -40.05
N ARG A 164 -13.20 8.56 -40.61
CA ARG A 164 -13.22 9.85 -39.90
C ARG A 164 -14.11 9.78 -38.65
N GLN A 165 -15.30 9.20 -38.76
CA GLN A 165 -16.22 9.04 -37.64
C GLN A 165 -15.67 8.10 -36.57
N LYS A 166 -15.11 6.94 -36.95
CA LYS A 166 -14.51 5.99 -35.99
C LYS A 166 -13.31 6.58 -35.26
N ALA A 167 -12.48 7.35 -35.95
CA ALA A 167 -11.35 8.05 -35.34
C ALA A 167 -11.82 9.11 -34.33
N ALA A 168 -12.84 9.90 -34.69
CA ALA A 168 -13.45 10.88 -33.80
C ALA A 168 -14.09 10.23 -32.56
N GLU A 169 -14.83 9.13 -32.74
CA GLU A 169 -15.44 8.37 -31.65
C GLU A 169 -14.38 7.78 -30.70
N SER A 170 -13.32 7.20 -31.25
CA SER A 170 -12.20 6.67 -30.47
C SER A 170 -11.53 7.74 -29.62
N LEU A 171 -11.32 8.94 -30.18
CA LEU A 171 -10.77 10.08 -29.43
C LEU A 171 -11.73 10.54 -28.33
N LEU A 172 -13.04 10.64 -28.60
CA LEU A 172 -14.04 11.05 -27.61
C LEU A 172 -14.17 10.07 -26.43
N ILE A 173 -14.05 8.76 -26.67
CA ILE A 173 -14.12 7.74 -25.62
C ILE A 173 -12.85 7.75 -24.76
N ASN A 174 -11.68 7.79 -25.40
CA ASN A 174 -10.39 7.65 -24.71
C ASN A 174 -9.90 8.95 -24.05
N LEU A 175 -10.28 10.11 -24.58
CA LEU A 175 -9.94 11.43 -24.01
C LEU A 175 -11.10 12.02 -23.20
N LYS A 176 -12.16 11.23 -22.93
CA LYS A 176 -13.22 11.65 -22.02
C LYS A 176 -12.58 11.94 -20.67
N ALA A 177 -12.89 13.10 -20.10
CA ALA A 177 -12.48 13.41 -18.73
C ALA A 177 -12.89 12.23 -17.83
N PRO A 178 -12.01 11.73 -16.96
CA PRO A 178 -12.32 10.59 -16.12
C PRO A 178 -13.64 10.89 -15.41
N GLU A 179 -14.67 10.08 -15.72
CA GLU A 179 -15.92 10.16 -14.98
C GLU A 179 -15.52 10.00 -13.53
N SER A 180 -15.73 11.06 -12.74
CA SER A 180 -15.25 11.19 -11.37
C SER A 180 -15.37 9.84 -10.73
N THR A 181 -14.26 9.11 -10.67
CA THR A 181 -14.24 7.81 -10.04
C THR A 181 -14.51 8.23 -8.63
N LYS A 182 -15.74 8.04 -8.18
CA LYS A 182 -16.12 8.23 -6.79
C LYS A 182 -15.21 7.23 -6.11
N ILE A 183 -14.05 7.71 -5.70
CA ILE A 183 -13.20 7.06 -4.75
C ILE A 183 -14.16 6.94 -3.59
N ALA A 184 -14.82 5.79 -3.50
CA ALA A 184 -15.40 5.29 -2.29
C ALA A 184 -14.18 5.09 -1.38
N LEU A 185 -13.67 6.22 -0.88
CA LEU A 185 -12.90 6.25 0.33
C LEU A 185 -13.93 5.76 1.33
N ASP A 186 -13.93 4.47 1.55
CA ASP A 186 -14.67 3.85 2.61
C ASP A 186 -14.02 4.40 3.89
N VAL A 187 -14.52 5.55 4.35
CA VAL A 187 -14.24 6.16 5.65
C VAL A 187 -14.91 5.30 6.74
N SER A 188 -14.78 3.98 6.65
CA SER A 188 -15.38 3.02 7.56
C SER A 188 -14.48 2.69 8.76
N TYR A 189 -13.21 3.12 8.76
CA TYR A 189 -12.25 2.69 9.78
C TYR A 189 -11.43 3.77 10.51
N GLY A 190 -11.70 5.06 10.28
CA GLY A 190 -10.91 6.15 10.89
C GLY A 190 -11.65 7.08 11.85
N GLN A 191 -12.96 7.28 11.70
CA GLN A 191 -13.70 8.33 12.41
C GLN A 191 -14.77 7.82 13.40
N SER A 192 -15.07 6.52 13.39
CA SER A 192 -16.17 5.94 14.16
C SER A 192 -15.98 6.03 15.68
N GLY A 193 -14.74 5.93 16.16
CA GLY A 193 -14.46 5.98 17.61
C GLY A 193 -14.68 7.36 18.23
N MET A 194 -14.08 8.40 17.64
CA MET A 194 -14.13 9.75 18.21
C MET A 194 -15.51 10.39 18.11
N ILE A 195 -16.25 10.14 17.01
CA ILE A 195 -17.62 10.66 16.85
C ILE A 195 -18.60 9.92 17.76
N GLU A 196 -18.45 8.61 17.93
CA GLU A 196 -19.32 7.84 18.84
C GLU A 196 -19.04 8.22 20.30
N ASP A 197 -17.77 8.39 20.69
CA ASP A 197 -17.39 8.90 22.01
C ASP A 197 -17.95 10.30 22.24
N LEU A 198 -17.86 11.21 21.27
CA LEU A 198 -18.43 12.55 21.35
C LEU A 198 -19.96 12.49 21.49
N ARG A 199 -20.62 11.61 20.73
CA ARG A 199 -22.08 11.42 20.77
C ARG A 199 -22.54 10.83 22.11
N ALA A 200 -21.80 9.89 22.67
CA ALA A 200 -22.05 9.31 23.98
C ALA A 200 -21.90 10.38 25.09
N THR A 201 -20.84 11.18 25.01
CA THR A 201 -20.56 12.26 25.98
C THR A 201 -21.64 13.35 25.91
N THR A 202 -22.03 13.75 24.70
CA THR A 202 -23.10 14.74 24.49
C THR A 202 -24.45 14.21 25.01
N LYS A 203 -24.75 12.93 24.80
CA LYS A 203 -25.98 12.31 25.29
C LYS A 203 -26.02 12.24 26.81
N ALA A 204 -24.91 11.91 27.46
CA ALA A 204 -24.80 11.91 28.92
C ALA A 204 -24.98 13.31 29.50
N LEU A 205 -24.35 14.32 28.90
CA LEU A 205 -24.50 15.72 29.30
C LEU A 205 -25.96 16.19 29.14
N ALA A 206 -26.61 15.89 28.02
CA ALA A 206 -28.01 16.23 27.79
C ALA A 206 -28.95 15.56 28.80
N GLN A 207 -28.70 14.31 29.17
CA GLN A 207 -29.48 13.60 30.19
C GLN A 207 -29.31 14.25 31.58
N GLN A 208 -28.09 14.66 31.94
CA GLN A 208 -27.83 15.37 33.19
C GLN A 208 -28.53 16.72 33.22
N GLN A 209 -28.49 17.48 32.12
CA GLN A 209 -29.21 18.75 31.98
C GLN A 209 -30.73 18.59 32.14
N VAL A 210 -31.34 17.58 31.51
CA VAL A 210 -32.77 17.27 31.67
C VAL A 210 -33.11 16.90 33.11
N LYS A 211 -32.23 16.17 33.80
CA LYS A 211 -32.42 15.80 35.21
C LYS A 211 -32.41 17.04 36.12
N LEU A 212 -31.47 17.96 35.92
CA LEU A 212 -31.39 19.22 36.67
C LEU A 212 -32.62 20.10 36.48
N ILE A 213 -33.21 20.11 35.28
CA ILE A 213 -34.49 20.80 35.02
C ILE A 213 -35.63 20.14 35.81
N ARG A 214 -35.71 18.80 35.80
CA ARG A 214 -36.77 18.06 36.50
C ARG A 214 -36.69 18.20 38.02
N GLU A 215 -35.48 18.30 38.55
CA GLU A 215 -35.23 18.51 39.99
C GLU A 215 -35.43 19.98 40.41
N GLY A 216 -35.74 20.88 39.47
CA GLY A 216 -36.02 22.30 39.73
C GLY A 216 -34.78 23.12 40.10
N ILE A 217 -33.59 22.55 39.92
CA ILE A 217 -32.30 23.17 40.27
C ILE A 217 -31.87 24.17 39.18
N SER A 218 -32.33 23.99 37.93
CA SER A 218 -32.02 24.90 36.82
C SER A 218 -33.22 25.04 35.88
N SER A 219 -33.46 26.23 35.34
CA SER A 219 -34.53 26.41 34.36
C SER A 219 -34.04 26.04 32.95
N ALA A 220 -34.97 25.68 32.05
CA ALA A 220 -34.66 25.43 30.65
C ALA A 220 -34.03 26.66 29.96
N LYS A 221 -34.32 27.86 30.47
CA LYS A 221 -33.72 29.11 29.99
C LYS A 221 -32.24 29.21 30.37
N ASP A 222 -31.88 28.79 31.58
CA ASP A 222 -30.50 28.89 32.08
C ASP A 222 -29.57 27.91 31.36
N ILE A 223 -30.05 26.69 31.07
CA ILE A 223 -29.29 25.69 30.30
C ILE A 223 -29.10 26.13 28.85
N ALA A 224 -30.09 26.78 28.23
CA ALA A 224 -29.97 27.30 26.87
C ALA A 224 -28.93 28.43 26.73
N HIS A 225 -28.61 29.14 27.82
CA HIS A 225 -27.57 30.18 27.84
C HIS A 225 -26.22 29.67 28.33
N SER A 226 -26.10 28.37 28.68
CA SER A 226 -24.83 27.78 29.08
C SER A 226 -23.94 27.52 27.86
N GLU A 227 -22.68 27.98 27.92
CA GLU A 227 -21.70 27.69 26.88
C GLU A 227 -21.20 26.24 27.01
N ILE A 228 -21.21 25.51 25.90
CA ILE A 228 -20.58 24.18 25.84
C ILE A 228 -19.07 24.40 25.79
N ILE A 229 -18.41 24.35 26.95
CA ILE A 229 -16.95 24.36 27.00
C ILE A 229 -16.46 22.95 26.66
N ALA A 230 -15.98 22.76 25.44
CA ALA A 230 -15.23 21.58 25.06
C ALA A 230 -13.78 21.74 25.57
N ASN A 231 -13.34 20.86 26.47
CA ASN A 231 -11.91 20.66 26.77
C ASN A 231 -11.35 19.57 25.88
#